data_AF-A0A1A2MR16-F1
#
_entry.id   AF-A0A1A2MR16-F1
#
_cell.length_a   1.000
_cell.length_b   1.000
_cell.length_c   1.000
_cell.angle_alpha   90.00
_cell.angle_beta   90.00
_cell.angle_gamma   90.00
#
_symmetry.space_group_name_H-M   'P 1'
#
loop_
_entity.id
_entity.type
_entity.pdbx_description
1 polymer ?
#
loop_
_entity_poly.entity_id
_entity_poly.type
_entity_poly.pdbx_seq_one_letter_code
_entity_poly.pdbx_strand_id
1 'polypeptide(L)'
;MKITAIIATGLVAGALAAAGCAQAEVAAPAPIRFYATAPAPAPQPDPEAEVAELQWQVNDLHDNWDNLTPAQRQQRLAQLQQQSTTVSNDVQNLPPAQRPGVELRLLQTMLALFDLVRKAQGPNQPCYFPACLPGL
;
A
#
# COMPACT_ATOMS: atom_id res chain seq x y z
N MET A 1 -42.28 27.65 6.24
CA MET A 1 -42.50 27.24 7.64
C MET A 1 -41.42 26.23 8.03
N LYS A 2 -40.87 26.36 9.23
CA LYS A 2 -39.77 25.57 9.83
C LYS A 2 -40.34 24.30 10.47
N ILE A 3 -39.62 23.19 10.44
CA ILE A 3 -39.65 22.18 11.51
C ILE A 3 -38.21 21.85 11.87
N THR A 4 -37.93 21.87 13.17
CA THR A 4 -36.60 21.85 13.79
C THR A 4 -36.53 20.63 14.72
N ALA A 5 -35.30 20.15 14.97
CA ALA A 5 -34.81 19.43 16.16
C ALA A 5 -34.99 17.90 16.26
N ILE A 6 -34.15 17.08 16.94
CA ILE A 6 -32.80 17.12 17.56
C ILE A 6 -32.48 15.62 17.91
N ILE A 7 -31.22 15.21 17.72
CA ILE A 7 -30.32 14.21 18.40
C ILE A 7 -30.93 13.11 19.31
N ALA A 8 -30.48 11.85 19.14
CA ALA A 8 -30.22 10.89 20.25
C ALA A 8 -29.22 9.77 19.87
N THR A 9 -28.23 9.56 20.73
CA THR A 9 -27.16 8.53 20.76
C THR A 9 -27.66 7.12 21.11
N GLY A 10 -26.93 6.08 20.66
CA GLY A 10 -27.08 4.70 21.16
C GLY A 10 -25.82 3.86 20.97
N LEU A 11 -25.07 3.66 22.06
CA LEU A 11 -24.01 2.66 22.23
C LEU A 11 -24.60 1.24 22.17
N VAL A 12 -23.92 0.30 21.51
CA VAL A 12 -24.06 -1.14 21.82
C VAL A 12 -22.68 -1.76 21.97
N ALA A 13 -22.46 -2.29 23.17
CA ALA A 13 -21.31 -3.06 23.59
C ALA A 13 -21.36 -4.47 22.98
N GLY A 14 -20.25 -4.91 22.39
CA GLY A 14 -20.02 -6.30 22.01
C GLY A 14 -19.03 -6.93 22.97
N ALA A 15 -19.52 -7.75 23.89
CA ALA A 15 -18.71 -8.61 24.75
C ALA A 15 -18.36 -9.91 24.01
N LEU A 16 -17.10 -10.34 24.03
CA LEU A 16 -16.74 -11.75 23.90
C LEU A 16 -15.60 -12.12 24.85
N ALA A 17 -15.88 -13.17 25.60
CA ALA A 17 -15.08 -13.76 26.65
C ALA A 17 -13.80 -14.42 26.12
N ALA A 18 -12.73 -14.37 26.91
CA ALA A 18 -11.69 -15.39 26.89
C ALA A 18 -11.31 -15.70 28.34
N ALA A 19 -11.56 -16.95 28.71
CA ALA A 19 -11.19 -17.55 29.97
C ALA A 19 -9.66 -17.57 30.12
N GLY A 20 -9.17 -17.20 31.30
CA GLY A 20 -7.78 -17.35 31.69
C GLY A 20 -7.71 -17.51 33.20
N CYS A 21 -7.64 -18.75 33.67
CA CYS A 21 -7.40 -19.07 35.07
C CYS A 21 -5.99 -18.60 35.49
N ALA A 22 -5.91 -17.76 36.52
CA ALA A 22 -5.01 -17.89 37.67
C ALA A 22 -5.11 -16.63 38.54
N GLN A 23 -5.74 -16.76 39.71
CA GLN A 23 -5.72 -15.77 40.78
C GLN A 23 -4.43 -15.93 41.60
N ALA A 24 -3.73 -14.83 41.84
CA ALA A 24 -2.89 -14.49 43.00
C ALA A 24 -2.12 -13.22 42.57
N GLU A 25 -2.07 -12.10 43.28
CA GLU A 25 -1.97 -11.88 44.71
C GLU A 25 -2.33 -10.42 45.01
N VAL A 26 -2.91 -10.17 46.18
CA VAL A 26 -3.25 -8.84 46.68
C VAL A 26 -1.97 -8.14 47.15
N ALA A 27 -1.66 -6.98 46.57
CA ALA A 27 -0.79 -5.98 47.19
C ALA A 27 -1.30 -4.57 46.86
N ALA A 28 -1.46 -3.74 47.89
CA ALA A 28 -2.07 -2.42 47.87
C ALA A 28 -1.38 -1.42 46.92
N PRO A 29 -2.09 -0.40 46.37
CA PRO A 29 -1.54 0.49 45.37
C PRO A 29 -0.61 1.54 46.00
N ALA A 30 0.68 1.47 45.68
CA ALA A 30 1.57 2.62 45.77
C ALA A 30 1.26 3.60 44.62
N PRO A 31 1.25 4.92 44.84
CA PRO A 31 0.98 5.89 43.77
C PRO A 31 2.22 6.00 42.87
N ILE A 32 2.35 5.07 41.92
CA ILE A 32 3.35 5.16 40.86
C ILE A 32 2.87 6.23 39.89
N ARG A 33 3.60 7.35 39.84
CA ARG A 33 3.46 8.33 38.78
C ARG A 33 3.85 7.66 37.46
N PHE A 34 2.85 7.23 36.70
CA PHE A 34 3.06 6.80 35.33
C PHE A 34 3.42 8.04 34.51
N TYR A 35 4.70 8.20 34.20
CA TYR A 35 5.05 8.90 32.97
C TYR A 35 4.48 8.04 31.84
N ALA A 36 3.47 8.55 31.15
CA ALA A 36 2.99 7.92 29.93
C ALA A 36 4.14 7.95 28.91
N THR A 37 4.95 6.90 28.89
CA THR A 37 5.78 6.58 27.74
C THR A 37 4.85 6.53 26.55
N ALA A 38 5.05 7.46 25.61
CA ALA A 38 4.34 7.45 24.35
C ALA A 38 4.42 6.04 23.75
N PRO A 39 3.32 5.48 23.21
CA PRO A 39 3.37 4.20 22.53
C PRO A 39 4.47 4.26 21.48
N ALA A 40 5.32 3.23 21.43
CA ALA A 40 6.33 3.11 20.39
C ALA A 40 5.64 3.27 19.03
N PRO A 41 6.19 4.07 18.10
CA PRO A 41 5.62 4.19 16.76
C PRO A 41 5.50 2.78 16.17
N ALA A 42 4.33 2.48 15.60
CA ALA A 42 4.10 1.23 14.89
C ALA A 42 5.24 1.01 13.87
N PRO A 43 5.63 -0.25 13.59
CA PRO A 43 6.61 -0.53 12.54
C PRO A 43 6.14 0.16 11.26
N GLN A 44 6.87 1.19 10.84
CA GLN A 44 6.58 1.82 9.57
C GLN A 44 6.99 0.84 8.47
N PRO A 45 6.17 0.66 7.43
CA PRO A 45 6.57 -0.16 6.30
C PRO A 45 7.89 0.38 5.74
N ASP A 46 8.81 -0.54 5.42
CA ASP A 46 10.15 -0.19 4.95
C ASP A 46 10.07 0.21 3.47
N PRO A 47 10.30 1.50 3.14
CA PRO A 47 10.15 1.99 1.78
C PRO A 47 11.19 1.41 0.81
N GLU A 48 12.38 1.04 1.31
CA GLU A 48 13.39 0.38 0.48
C GLU A 48 12.96 -1.03 0.09
N ALA A 49 12.32 -1.75 1.02
CA ALA A 49 11.77 -3.07 0.78
C ALA A 49 10.62 -3.02 -0.24
N GLU A 50 9.73 -2.02 -0.15
CA GLU A 50 8.64 -1.85 -1.11
C GLU A 50 9.13 -1.56 -2.53
N VAL A 51 10.14 -0.70 -2.66
CA VAL A 51 10.78 -0.45 -3.96
C VAL A 51 11.51 -1.69 -4.48
N ALA A 52 12.17 -2.45 -3.61
CA ALA A 52 12.85 -3.69 -3.99
C ALA A 52 11.84 -4.75 -4.47
N GLU A 53 10.69 -4.85 -3.83
CA GLU A 53 9.60 -5.75 -4.23
C GLU A 53 8.99 -5.33 -5.58
N LEU A 54 8.75 -4.02 -5.77
CA LEU A 54 8.30 -3.50 -7.07
C LEU A 54 9.32 -3.82 -8.18
N GLN A 55 10.60 -3.61 -7.90
CA GLN A 55 11.69 -3.93 -8.83
C GLN A 55 11.70 -5.43 -9.16
N TRP A 56 11.56 -6.30 -8.17
CA TRP A 56 11.51 -7.74 -8.38
C TRP A 56 10.34 -8.14 -9.29
N GLN A 57 9.13 -7.64 -9.02
CA GLN A 57 7.96 -7.97 -9.85
C GLN A 57 8.06 -7.44 -11.28
N VAL A 58 8.64 -6.25 -11.47
CA VAL A 58 8.92 -5.70 -12.81
C VAL A 58 9.90 -6.58 -13.56
N ASN A 59 10.97 -7.03 -12.90
CA ASN A 59 11.95 -7.94 -13.49
C ASN A 59 11.35 -9.31 -13.80
N ASP A 60 10.57 -9.88 -12.89
CA ASP A 60 9.86 -11.15 -13.12
C ASP A 60 8.92 -11.07 -14.33
N LEU A 61 8.18 -9.97 -14.46
CA LEU A 61 7.34 -9.73 -15.62
C LEU A 61 8.16 -9.54 -16.90
N HIS A 62 9.32 -8.89 -16.82
CA HIS A 62 10.22 -8.73 -17.95
C HIS A 62 10.77 -10.06 -18.45
N ASP A 63 11.29 -10.88 -17.53
CA ASP A 63 11.91 -12.17 -17.81
C ASP A 63 10.88 -13.18 -18.34
N ASN A 64 9.67 -13.16 -17.80
CA ASN A 64 8.58 -14.04 -18.22
C ASN A 64 7.70 -13.46 -19.34
N TRP A 65 8.04 -12.29 -19.87
CA TRP A 65 7.18 -11.54 -20.78
C TRP A 65 6.65 -12.42 -21.92
N ASP A 66 7.55 -13.10 -22.63
CA ASP A 66 7.20 -13.88 -23.83
C ASP A 66 6.44 -15.18 -23.51
N ASN A 67 6.53 -15.66 -22.26
CA ASN A 67 5.82 -16.85 -21.77
C ASN A 67 4.37 -16.57 -21.34
N LEU A 68 4.02 -15.31 -21.12
CA LEU A 68 2.68 -14.90 -20.69
C LEU A 68 1.75 -14.66 -21.87
N THR A 69 0.45 -14.93 -21.68
CA THR A 69 -0.58 -14.53 -22.66
C THR A 69 -0.75 -13.00 -22.67
N PRO A 70 -1.23 -12.40 -23.78
CA PRO A 70 -1.45 -10.95 -23.86
C PRO A 70 -2.32 -10.39 -22.72
N ALA A 71 -3.40 -11.09 -22.36
CA ALA A 71 -4.28 -10.69 -21.27
C ALA A 71 -3.58 -10.70 -19.90
N GLN A 72 -2.73 -11.71 -19.63
CA GLN A 72 -1.96 -11.79 -18.39
C GLN A 72 -0.92 -10.67 -18.30
N ARG A 73 -0.20 -10.39 -19.40
CA ARG A 73 0.77 -9.27 -19.46
C ARG A 73 0.11 -7.96 -19.10
N GLN A 74 -1.05 -7.71 -19.69
CA GLN A 74 -1.84 -6.51 -19.49
C GLN A 74 -2.36 -6.37 -18.05
N GLN A 75 -2.89 -7.46 -17.47
CA GLN A 75 -3.34 -7.47 -16.08
C GLN A 75 -2.18 -7.18 -15.11
N ARG A 76 -1.03 -7.84 -15.31
CA ARG A 76 0.17 -7.62 -14.49
C ARG A 76 0.73 -6.21 -14.64
N LEU A 77 0.74 -5.67 -15.86
CA LEU A 77 1.15 -4.30 -16.12
C LEU A 77 0.28 -3.28 -15.38
N ALA A 78 -1.05 -3.42 -15.46
CA ALA A 78 -1.96 -2.52 -14.76
C ALA A 78 -1.75 -2.57 -13.24
N GLN A 79 -1.54 -3.77 -12.69
CA GLN A 79 -1.22 -3.96 -11.28
C GLN A 79 0.09 -3.25 -10.88
N LEU A 80 1.15 -3.42 -11.67
CA LEU A 80 2.45 -2.79 -11.41
C LEU A 80 2.42 -1.26 -11.55
N GLN A 81 1.64 -0.72 -12.50
CA GLN A 81 1.43 0.71 -12.63
C GLN A 81 0.72 1.30 -11.41
N GLN A 82 -0.30 0.61 -10.92
CA GLN A 82 -1.00 1.02 -9.71
C GLN A 82 -0.07 0.96 -8.49
N GLN A 83 0.68 -0.13 -8.32
CA GLN A 83 1.64 -0.27 -7.22
C GLN A 83 2.75 0.78 -7.29
N SER A 84 3.30 1.04 -8.48
CA SER A 84 4.31 2.09 -8.70
C SER A 84 3.80 3.46 -8.27
N THR A 85 2.51 3.75 -8.47
CA THR A 85 1.91 5.02 -8.03
C THR A 85 1.86 5.09 -6.51
N THR A 86 1.45 4.02 -5.84
CA THR A 86 1.45 3.95 -4.36
C THR A 86 2.86 4.14 -3.81
N VAL A 87 3.81 3.32 -4.24
CA VAL A 87 5.21 3.39 -3.78
C VAL A 87 5.83 4.76 -4.07
N SER A 88 5.52 5.37 -5.22
CA SER A 88 5.99 6.73 -5.53
C SER A 88 5.40 7.81 -4.62
N ASN A 89 4.16 7.65 -4.15
CA ASN A 89 3.60 8.56 -3.14
C ASN A 89 4.31 8.36 -1.80
N ASP A 90 4.57 7.11 -1.42
CA ASP A 90 5.22 6.79 -0.15
C ASP A 90 6.66 7.32 -0.11
N VAL A 91 7.43 7.14 -1.18
CA VAL A 91 8.80 7.69 -1.32
C VAL A 91 8.82 9.22 -1.22
N GLN A 92 7.84 9.91 -1.80
CA GLN A 92 7.74 11.36 -1.69
C GLN A 92 7.43 11.85 -0.27
N ASN A 93 6.70 11.04 0.52
CA ASN A 93 6.40 11.31 1.92
C ASN A 93 7.56 10.99 2.88
N LEU A 94 8.66 10.42 2.39
CA LEU A 94 9.82 10.10 3.22
C LEU A 94 10.59 11.34 3.70
N PRO A 95 11.29 11.22 4.85
CA PRO A 95 12.24 12.22 5.30
C PRO A 95 13.32 12.50 4.22
N PRO A 96 13.74 13.76 4.05
CA PRO A 96 14.68 14.15 2.99
C PRO A 96 16.08 13.51 3.13
N ALA A 97 16.43 13.00 4.30
CA ALA A 97 17.68 12.26 4.50
C ALA A 97 17.68 10.86 3.84
N GLN A 98 16.50 10.24 3.69
CA GLN A 98 16.35 8.88 3.16
C GLN A 98 15.91 8.86 1.69
N ARG A 99 15.15 9.89 1.29
CA ARG A 99 14.58 10.01 -0.06
C ARG A 99 15.58 9.77 -1.20
N PRO A 100 16.79 10.36 -1.24
CA PRO A 100 17.65 10.27 -2.42
C PRO A 100 18.07 8.84 -2.79
N GLY A 101 18.30 7.98 -1.79
CA GLY A 101 18.68 6.58 -2.01
C GLY A 101 17.54 5.74 -2.56
N VAL A 102 16.34 5.93 -2.00
CA VAL A 102 15.13 5.18 -2.40
C VAL A 102 14.60 5.67 -3.74
N GLU A 103 14.63 6.99 -3.97
CA GLU A 103 14.16 7.64 -5.19
C GLU A 103 14.93 7.18 -6.42
N LEU A 104 16.26 7.04 -6.31
CA LEU A 104 17.08 6.51 -7.41
C LEU A 104 16.62 5.09 -7.81
N ARG A 105 16.40 4.23 -6.82
CA ARG A 105 15.94 2.84 -7.04
C ARG A 105 14.51 2.77 -7.58
N LEU A 106 13.65 3.69 -7.15
CA LEU A 106 12.32 3.80 -7.72
C LEU A 106 12.37 4.26 -9.18
N LEU A 107 13.21 5.24 -9.50
CA LEU A 107 13.32 5.80 -10.85
C LEU A 107 13.75 4.76 -11.89
N GLN A 108 14.79 3.97 -11.57
CA GLN A 108 15.23 2.85 -12.42
C GLN A 108 14.12 1.82 -12.64
N THR A 109 13.32 1.54 -11.60
CA THR A 109 12.21 0.59 -11.67
C THR A 109 11.09 1.12 -12.55
N MET A 110 10.75 2.41 -12.43
CA MET A 110 9.76 3.08 -13.28
C MET A 110 10.17 3.10 -14.76
N LEU A 111 11.47 3.28 -15.05
CA LEU A 111 11.98 3.21 -16.42
C LEU A 111 11.81 1.80 -17.02
N ALA A 112 12.13 0.74 -16.27
CA ALA A 112 11.93 -0.64 -16.70
C ALA A 112 10.44 -0.98 -16.91
N LEU A 113 9.58 -0.52 -16.00
CA LEU A 113 8.13 -0.65 -16.15
C LEU A 113 7.62 0.09 -17.40
N PHE A 114 8.11 1.31 -17.65
CA PHE A 114 7.72 2.09 -18.84
C PHE A 114 8.12 1.40 -20.15
N ASP A 115 9.30 0.79 -20.20
CA ASP A 115 9.72 0.01 -21.36
C ASP A 115 8.79 -1.20 -21.60
N LEU A 116 8.39 -1.91 -20.55
CA LEU A 116 7.40 -2.99 -20.64
C LEU A 116 6.03 -2.48 -21.12
N VAL A 117 5.57 -1.34 -20.63
CA VAL A 117 4.33 -0.71 -21.10
C VAL A 117 4.42 -0.41 -22.59
N ARG A 118 5.55 0.14 -23.05
CA ARG A 118 5.80 0.42 -24.46
C ARG A 118 5.82 -0.85 -25.31
N LYS A 119 6.46 -1.92 -24.81
CA LYS A 119 6.48 -3.25 -25.43
C LYS A 119 5.07 -3.83 -25.55
N ALA A 120 4.20 -3.57 -24.58
CA ALA A 120 2.80 -4.01 -24.58
C ALA A 120 1.92 -3.27 -25.57
N GLN A 121 2.13 -1.96 -25.75
CA GLN A 121 1.30 -1.10 -26.60
C GLN A 121 1.48 -1.40 -28.10
N GLY A 122 2.66 -1.88 -28.52
CA GLY A 122 2.92 -2.21 -29.92
C GLY A 122 2.78 -0.99 -30.88
N PRO A 123 3.20 -1.14 -32.15
CA PRO A 123 3.16 -0.03 -33.12
C PRO A 123 1.75 0.32 -33.63
N ASN A 124 0.71 -0.46 -33.30
CA ASN A 124 -0.63 -0.35 -33.90
C ASN A 124 -1.80 -0.50 -32.92
N GLN A 125 -1.61 -0.46 -31.59
CA GLN A 125 -2.75 -0.51 -30.67
C GLN A 125 -3.01 0.86 -30.03
N PRO A 126 -4.05 1.59 -30.47
CA PRO A 126 -4.56 2.70 -29.71
C PRO A 126 -5.33 2.12 -28.52
N CYS A 127 -4.90 2.51 -27.33
CA CYS A 127 -5.55 2.31 -26.03
C CYS A 127 -5.14 1.04 -25.25
N TYR A 128 -4.66 1.27 -24.03
CA TYR A 128 -4.81 0.36 -22.90
C TYR A 128 -5.19 1.15 -21.62
N PHE A 129 -6.48 1.02 -21.24
CA PHE A 129 -7.26 1.40 -20.04
C PHE A 129 -7.40 2.88 -19.56
N PRO A 130 -8.63 3.32 -19.19
CA PRO A 130 -9.86 2.53 -19.03
C PRO A 130 -10.81 2.49 -20.24
N ALA A 131 -10.53 3.19 -21.33
CA ALA A 131 -11.42 3.24 -22.49
C ALA A 131 -10.71 2.86 -23.79
N CYS A 132 -10.58 1.55 -24.04
CA CYS A 132 -10.44 1.06 -25.40
C CYS A 132 -11.87 0.79 -25.89
N LEU A 133 -12.50 1.78 -26.51
CA LEU A 133 -13.75 1.54 -27.23
C LEU A 133 -13.41 0.65 -28.43
N PRO A 134 -13.95 -0.58 -28.52
CA PRO A 134 -13.91 -1.32 -29.77
C PRO A 134 -14.75 -0.53 -30.78
N GLY A 135 -14.14 -0.20 -31.92
CA GLY A 135 -14.71 0.48 -33.09
C GLY A 135 -16.16 0.97 -32.97
N LEU A 136 -16.33 2.29 -32.88
CA LEU A 136 -17.49 2.98 -33.41
C LEU A 136 -17.12 3.61 -34.76
#